data_AF-A0A820IUQ3-F1
#
_entry.id   AF-A0A820IUQ3-F1
#
_cell.length_a   1.000
_cell.length_b   1.000
_cell.length_c   1.000
_cell.angle_alpha   90.00
_cell.angle_beta   90.00
_cell.angle_gamma   90.00
#
_symmetry.space_group_name_H-M   'P 1'
#
loop_
_entity.id
_entity.type
_entity.pdbx_description
1 polymer ?
#
loop_
_entity_poly.entity_id
_entity_poly.type
_entity_poly.pdbx_seq_one_letter_code
_entity_poly.pdbx_strand_id
1 'polypeptide(L)'
;MDKVNEYSAFWEQTRLLYAPFECTTTMKSGNADVYKNEIPGGQYTNLQFQAFSLGLGSQFENVKKSNIEANQLLGDIIKVTPSSKVVGDLAQFMVQNNLTAKDVRERADELSFPTRKKKIDGRPGADSEPLDFDKIEEKLKKKFGDDIIRKCDVMSYVMFPKVLEEYIDFKQQYGPVDLYPTRIFFVGPKLNEAMDIEIEHGKVLHIVVLAISDLLVETGEREVFFQVNGQLRS
;
A
#
# COMPACT_ATOMS: atom_id res chain seq x y z
N MET A 1 8.47 9.71 -32.53
CA MET A 1 9.40 9.35 -31.45
C MET A 1 9.63 10.51 -30.50
N ASP A 2 9.82 11.74 -30.97
CA ASP A 2 10.12 12.91 -30.12
C ASP A 2 9.11 13.14 -29.00
N LYS A 3 7.80 13.11 -29.30
CA LYS A 3 6.75 13.20 -28.27
C LYS A 3 6.82 12.11 -27.20
N VAL A 4 7.28 10.91 -27.55
CA VAL A 4 7.47 9.81 -26.59
C VAL A 4 8.67 10.10 -25.70
N ASN A 5 9.74 10.69 -26.24
CA ASN A 5 10.91 11.08 -25.46
C ASN A 5 10.60 12.22 -24.49
N GLU A 6 9.88 13.25 -24.95
CA GLU A 6 9.40 14.34 -24.08
C GLU A 6 8.53 13.80 -22.94
N TYR A 7 7.60 12.89 -23.26
CA TYR A 7 6.77 12.23 -22.27
C TYR A 7 7.59 11.38 -21.28
N SER A 8 8.60 10.65 -21.77
CA SER A 8 9.49 9.87 -20.93
C SER A 8 10.33 10.73 -19.99
N ALA A 9 10.82 11.88 -20.46
CA ALA A 9 11.61 12.82 -19.67
C ALA A 9 10.81 13.36 -18.47
N PHE A 10 9.51 13.64 -18.67
CA PHE A 10 8.61 14.01 -17.58
C PHE A 10 8.52 12.89 -16.51
N TRP A 11 8.34 11.64 -16.93
CA TRP A 11 8.23 10.52 -16.01
C TRP A 11 9.55 10.18 -15.31
N GLU A 12 10.69 10.38 -15.96
CA GLU A 12 12.00 10.22 -15.35
C GLU A 12 12.19 11.18 -14.16
N GLN A 13 11.83 12.46 -14.33
CA GLN A 13 11.88 13.44 -13.25
C GLN A 13 10.83 13.16 -12.16
N THR A 14 9.61 12.82 -12.56
CA THR A 14 8.52 12.52 -11.62
C THR A 14 8.86 11.32 -10.74
N ARG A 15 9.50 10.29 -11.31
CA ARG A 15 9.90 9.07 -10.60
C ARG A 15 10.88 9.34 -9.45
N LEU A 16 11.75 10.35 -9.56
CA LEU A 16 12.67 10.74 -8.48
C LEU A 16 11.94 11.13 -7.19
N LEU A 17 10.71 11.63 -7.28
CA LEU A 17 9.88 11.99 -6.12
C LEU A 17 9.43 10.75 -5.32
N TYR A 18 9.47 9.56 -5.92
CA TYR A 18 9.07 8.29 -5.33
C TYR A 18 10.27 7.41 -4.95
N ALA A 19 11.48 7.99 -4.86
CA ALA A 19 12.70 7.28 -4.48
C ALA A 19 12.56 6.38 -3.22
N PRO A 20 11.82 6.76 -2.15
CA PRO A 20 11.61 5.87 -0.99
C PRO A 20 10.90 4.55 -1.31
N PHE A 21 10.19 4.47 -2.43
CA PHE A 21 9.39 3.31 -2.85
C PHE A 21 10.01 2.55 -4.03
N GLU A 22 11.22 2.94 -4.46
CA GLU A 22 11.88 2.35 -5.62
C GLU A 22 12.28 0.88 -5.38
N CYS A 23 11.69 -0.03 -6.14
CA CYS A 23 12.14 -1.42 -6.19
C CYS A 23 13.56 -1.54 -6.76
N THR A 24 14.03 -0.54 -7.51
CA THR A 24 15.37 -0.52 -8.09
C THR A 24 16.49 -0.34 -7.07
N THR A 25 16.16 -0.04 -5.81
CA THR A 25 17.12 -0.08 -4.70
C THR A 25 17.71 -1.47 -4.55
N THR A 26 16.88 -2.52 -4.62
CA THR A 26 17.27 -3.94 -4.45
C THR A 26 17.26 -4.73 -5.76
N MET A 27 16.49 -4.33 -6.76
CA MET A 27 16.33 -5.04 -8.04
C MET A 27 16.87 -4.23 -9.21
N LYS A 28 18.07 -4.58 -9.71
CA LYS A 28 18.76 -3.81 -10.76
C LYS A 28 18.44 -4.25 -12.20
N SER A 29 17.87 -5.44 -12.38
CA SER A 29 17.61 -6.01 -13.70
C SER A 29 16.38 -6.93 -13.65
N GLY A 30 15.89 -7.29 -14.84
CA GLY A 30 15.05 -8.48 -14.97
C GLY A 30 15.82 -9.76 -14.61
N ASN A 31 15.09 -10.86 -14.43
CA ASN A 31 15.68 -12.16 -14.13
C ASN A 31 15.01 -13.27 -14.95
N ALA A 32 15.83 -14.11 -15.59
CA ALA A 32 15.36 -15.24 -16.39
C ALA A 32 14.82 -16.40 -15.54
N ASP A 33 15.06 -16.40 -14.23
CA ASP A 33 14.51 -17.41 -13.32
C ASP A 33 12.98 -17.35 -13.20
N VAL A 34 12.32 -16.32 -13.73
CA VAL A 34 10.85 -16.24 -13.86
C VAL A 34 10.26 -17.43 -14.61
N TYR A 35 11.00 -18.02 -15.56
CA TYR A 35 10.56 -19.25 -16.25
C TYR A 35 10.58 -20.50 -15.36
N LYS A 36 11.15 -20.41 -14.16
CA LYS A 36 11.18 -21.49 -13.16
C LYS A 36 10.24 -21.20 -12.00
N ASN A 37 10.34 -20.00 -11.42
CA ASN A 37 9.56 -19.63 -10.24
C ASN A 37 8.16 -19.12 -10.58
N GLU A 38 7.96 -18.59 -11.79
CA GLU A 38 6.70 -18.07 -12.30
C GLU A 38 6.03 -17.06 -11.36
N ILE A 39 6.84 -16.30 -10.61
CA ILE A 39 6.36 -15.26 -9.71
C ILE A 39 5.99 -14.03 -10.56
N PRO A 40 4.72 -13.57 -10.55
CA PRO A 40 4.32 -12.37 -11.30
C PRO A 40 5.09 -11.13 -10.85
N GLY A 41 5.37 -10.19 -11.75
CA GLY A 41 6.24 -9.03 -11.47
C GLY A 41 5.89 -8.25 -10.21
N GLY A 42 4.62 -7.85 -10.04
CA GLY A 42 4.17 -7.15 -8.82
C GLY A 42 4.27 -8.00 -7.56
N GLN A 43 4.10 -9.32 -7.67
CA GLN A 43 4.31 -10.23 -6.55
C GLN A 43 5.80 -10.36 -6.22
N TYR A 44 6.69 -10.35 -7.21
CA TYR A 44 8.13 -10.51 -7.01
C TYR A 44 8.70 -9.39 -6.15
N THR A 45 8.42 -8.13 -6.50
CA THR A 45 8.90 -6.98 -5.73
C THR A 45 8.29 -6.95 -4.33
N ASN A 46 6.99 -7.20 -4.21
CA ASN A 46 6.32 -7.26 -2.90
C ASN A 46 6.86 -8.38 -2.00
N LEU A 47 7.08 -9.58 -2.56
CA LEU A 47 7.63 -10.73 -1.84
C LEU A 47 9.06 -10.46 -1.39
N GLN A 48 9.85 -9.76 -2.21
CA GLN A 48 11.20 -9.34 -1.86
C GLN A 48 11.17 -8.36 -0.68
N PHE A 49 10.35 -7.31 -0.73
CA PHE A 49 10.20 -6.36 0.37
C PHE A 49 9.73 -7.05 1.67
N GLN A 50 8.73 -7.94 1.58
CA GLN A 50 8.27 -8.72 2.72
C GLN A 50 9.37 -9.59 3.32
N ALA A 51 10.18 -10.26 2.49
CA ALA A 51 11.32 -11.04 2.97
C ALA A 51 12.33 -10.17 3.71
N PHE A 52 12.62 -8.95 3.23
CA PHE A 52 13.46 -7.98 3.95
C PHE A 52 12.85 -7.57 5.29
N SER A 53 11.57 -7.24 5.34
CA SER A 53 10.87 -6.86 6.58
C SER A 53 10.83 -7.97 7.63
N LEU A 54 10.85 -9.23 7.20
CA LEU A 54 10.88 -10.41 8.08
C LEU A 54 12.31 -10.86 8.46
N GLY A 55 13.35 -10.13 8.05
CA GLY A 55 14.75 -10.51 8.28
C GLY A 55 15.24 -11.67 7.40
N LEU A 56 14.46 -12.07 6.39
CA LEU A 56 14.76 -13.13 5.43
C LEU A 56 15.39 -12.61 4.11
N GLY A 57 15.80 -11.34 4.05
CA GLY A 57 16.32 -10.72 2.83
C GLY A 57 17.50 -11.47 2.20
N SER A 58 18.43 -11.98 3.01
CA SER A 58 19.55 -12.81 2.56
C SER A 58 19.12 -14.20 2.08
N GLN A 59 17.91 -14.63 2.43
CA GLN A 59 17.33 -15.92 2.08
C GLN A 59 16.33 -15.83 0.92
N PHE A 60 16.26 -14.70 0.21
CA PHE A 60 15.28 -14.53 -0.85
C PHE A 60 15.40 -15.57 -1.98
N GLU A 61 16.61 -16.06 -2.25
CA GLU A 61 16.81 -17.20 -3.16
C GLU A 61 16.14 -18.49 -2.66
N ASN A 62 16.15 -18.74 -1.36
CA ASN A 62 15.43 -19.87 -0.75
C ASN A 62 13.92 -19.66 -0.82
N VAL A 63 13.43 -18.43 -0.69
CA VAL A 63 12.01 -18.09 -0.87
C VAL A 63 11.57 -18.37 -2.30
N LYS A 64 12.36 -18.01 -3.32
CA LYS A 64 12.06 -18.34 -4.72
C LYS A 64 12.04 -19.84 -4.99
N LYS A 65 12.99 -20.60 -4.44
CA LYS A 65 13.00 -22.07 -4.53
C LYS A 65 11.77 -22.68 -3.86
N SER A 66 11.45 -22.21 -2.64
CA SER A 66 10.28 -22.66 -1.90
C SER A 66 8.97 -22.26 -2.59
N ASN A 67 8.95 -21.19 -3.39
CA ASN A 67 7.77 -20.82 -4.19
C ASN A 67 7.44 -21.86 -5.27
N ILE A 68 8.47 -22.44 -5.91
CA ILE A 68 8.33 -23.54 -6.86
C ILE A 68 7.73 -24.76 -6.15
N GLU A 69 8.30 -25.13 -5.01
CA GLU A 69 7.83 -26.27 -4.22
C GLU A 69 6.40 -26.05 -3.70
N ALA A 70 6.09 -24.86 -3.19
CA ALA A 70 4.77 -24.47 -2.75
C ALA A 70 3.73 -24.57 -3.87
N ASN A 71 4.07 -24.15 -5.10
CA ASN A 71 3.17 -24.29 -6.25
C ASN A 71 2.84 -25.77 -6.53
N GLN A 72 3.86 -26.64 -6.49
CA GLN A 72 3.68 -28.08 -6.70
C GLN A 72 2.92 -28.75 -5.56
N LEU A 73 3.10 -28.31 -4.31
CA LEU A 73 2.31 -28.75 -3.16
C LEU A 73 0.82 -28.40 -3.32
N LEU A 74 0.53 -27.26 -3.93
CA LEU A 74 -0.83 -26.76 -4.14
C LEU A 74 -1.47 -27.29 -5.43
N GLY A 75 -0.77 -28.16 -6.18
CA GLY A 75 -1.31 -28.80 -7.38
C GLY A 75 -1.03 -28.06 -8.69
N ASP A 76 0.08 -27.34 -8.77
CA ASP A 76 0.56 -26.62 -9.96
C ASP A 76 -0.47 -25.62 -10.51
N ILE A 77 -0.77 -24.61 -9.69
CA ILE A 77 -1.87 -23.68 -9.95
C ILE A 77 -1.43 -22.49 -10.80
N ILE A 78 -2.40 -21.86 -11.46
CA ILE A 78 -2.22 -20.56 -12.10
C ILE A 78 -1.96 -19.51 -11.00
N LYS A 79 -0.81 -18.83 -11.08
CA LYS A 79 -0.38 -17.82 -10.11
C LYS A 79 -0.72 -16.41 -10.61
N VAL A 80 -1.80 -15.85 -10.07
CA VAL A 80 -2.23 -14.45 -10.28
C VAL A 80 -2.89 -13.95 -8.99
N THR A 81 -3.06 -12.66 -8.77
CA THR A 81 -3.76 -12.19 -7.56
C THR A 81 -5.19 -12.76 -7.52
N PRO A 82 -5.63 -13.45 -6.44
CA PRO A 82 -4.94 -13.64 -5.15
C PRO A 82 -4.18 -14.98 -4.97
N SER A 83 -4.24 -15.93 -5.91
CA SER A 83 -3.55 -17.24 -5.81
C SER A 83 -2.02 -17.14 -5.70
N SER A 84 -1.40 -16.18 -6.40
CA SER A 84 0.06 -15.94 -6.30
C SER A 84 0.47 -15.55 -4.87
N LYS A 85 -0.39 -14.82 -4.14
CA LYS A 85 -0.17 -14.50 -2.73
C LYS A 85 -0.23 -15.75 -1.86
N VAL A 86 -1.17 -16.67 -2.11
CA VAL A 86 -1.27 -17.94 -1.37
C VAL A 86 0.01 -18.76 -1.50
N VAL A 87 0.54 -18.89 -2.73
CA VAL A 87 1.82 -19.58 -2.97
C VAL A 87 2.98 -18.86 -2.27
N GLY A 88 3.03 -17.52 -2.36
CA GLY A 88 4.06 -16.71 -1.71
C GLY A 88 4.07 -16.83 -0.19
N ASP A 89 2.91 -16.77 0.45
CA ASP A 89 2.76 -16.88 1.90
C ASP A 89 3.18 -18.29 2.37
N LEU A 90 2.83 -19.35 1.63
CA LEU A 90 3.29 -20.73 1.92
C LEU A 90 4.81 -20.87 1.76
N ALA A 91 5.39 -20.28 0.71
CA ALA A 91 6.83 -20.31 0.49
C ALA A 91 7.62 -19.62 1.62
N GLN A 92 7.15 -18.46 2.07
CA GLN A 92 7.74 -17.76 3.22
C GLN A 92 7.58 -18.58 4.50
N PHE A 93 6.41 -19.17 4.74
CA PHE A 93 6.18 -20.05 5.88
C PHE A 93 7.15 -21.25 5.89
N MET A 94 7.37 -21.88 4.74
CA MET A 94 8.32 -22.99 4.60
C MET A 94 9.75 -22.55 4.97
N VAL A 95 10.22 -21.43 4.41
CA VAL A 95 11.57 -20.91 4.70
C VAL A 95 11.72 -20.51 6.17
N GLN A 96 10.75 -19.78 6.72
CA GLN A 96 10.80 -19.30 8.09
C GLN A 96 10.87 -20.44 9.12
N ASN A 97 10.24 -21.59 8.81
CA ASN A 97 10.18 -22.75 9.69
C ASN A 97 11.16 -23.87 9.29
N ASN A 98 12.06 -23.63 8.32
CA ASN A 98 12.98 -24.63 7.77
C ASN A 98 12.28 -25.93 7.32
N LEU A 99 11.13 -25.80 6.66
CA LEU A 99 10.33 -26.94 6.19
C LEU A 99 10.61 -27.23 4.71
N THR A 100 10.84 -28.51 4.40
CA THR A 100 10.82 -29.00 3.02
C THR A 100 9.40 -29.30 2.57
N ALA A 101 9.18 -29.45 1.25
CA ALA A 101 7.90 -29.91 0.73
C ALA A 101 7.43 -31.25 1.32
N LYS A 102 8.38 -32.13 1.66
CA LYS A 102 8.07 -33.41 2.31
C LYS A 102 7.54 -33.20 3.72
N ASP A 103 8.21 -32.36 4.51
CA ASP A 103 7.77 -32.04 5.88
C ASP A 103 6.37 -31.45 5.90
N VAL A 104 6.06 -30.57 4.95
CA VAL A 104 4.72 -29.96 4.82
C VAL A 104 3.65 -31.03 4.58
N ARG A 105 3.92 -32.03 3.73
CA ARG A 105 2.95 -33.12 3.46
C ARG A 105 2.78 -34.06 4.63
N GLU A 106 3.87 -34.45 5.28
CA GLU A 106 3.85 -35.44 6.36
C GLU A 106 3.30 -34.88 7.67
N ARG A 107 3.50 -33.57 7.91
CA ARG A 107 3.14 -32.91 9.18
C ARG A 107 2.04 -31.86 9.01
N ALA A 108 1.27 -31.93 7.91
CA ALA A 108 0.23 -30.95 7.60
C ALA A 108 -0.78 -30.78 8.75
N ASP A 109 -1.10 -31.86 9.46
CA ASP A 109 -2.07 -31.87 10.56
C ASP A 109 -1.56 -31.15 11.81
N GLU A 110 -0.25 -31.00 11.98
CA GLU A 110 0.40 -30.36 13.13
C GLU A 110 0.77 -28.89 12.85
N LEU A 111 0.96 -28.54 11.57
CA LEU A 111 1.43 -27.22 11.16
C LEU A 111 0.31 -26.17 11.19
N SER A 112 0.62 -24.99 11.74
CA SER A 112 -0.30 -23.85 11.71
C SER A 112 -0.05 -22.99 10.47
N PHE A 113 -0.73 -23.31 9.37
CA PHE A 113 -0.61 -22.55 8.12
C PHE A 113 -1.10 -21.09 8.22
N PRO A 114 -0.58 -20.17 7.36
CA PRO A 114 -0.91 -18.74 7.41
C PRO A 114 -2.40 -18.40 7.25
N THR A 115 -3.18 -19.26 6.59
CA THR A 115 -4.62 -19.08 6.45
C THR A 115 -5.37 -20.39 6.68
N ARG A 116 -6.42 -20.33 7.50
CA ARG A 116 -7.41 -21.41 7.64
C ARG A 116 -8.74 -20.90 7.11
N LYS A 117 -9.14 -21.40 5.94
CA LYS A 117 -10.48 -21.16 5.40
C LYS A 117 -11.27 -22.45 5.42
N LYS A 118 -12.56 -22.36 5.73
CA LYS A 118 -13.47 -23.50 5.57
C LYS A 118 -13.56 -23.82 4.08
N LYS A 119 -13.61 -25.11 3.77
CA LYS A 119 -13.88 -25.56 2.39
C LYS A 119 -15.27 -25.05 1.98
N ILE A 120 -15.34 -24.49 0.79
CA ILE A 120 -16.59 -24.07 0.14
C ILE A 120 -16.65 -24.85 -1.17
N ASP A 121 -17.72 -25.61 -1.36
CA ASP A 121 -17.98 -26.31 -2.62
C ASP A 121 -18.77 -25.39 -3.56
N GLY A 122 -18.36 -25.31 -4.83
CA GLY A 122 -19.01 -24.44 -5.82
C GLY A 122 -18.52 -22.99 -5.82
N ARG A 123 -19.36 -22.07 -6.33
CA ARG A 123 -19.01 -20.65 -6.48
C ARG A 123 -19.15 -19.93 -5.13
N PRO A 124 -18.09 -19.34 -4.55
CA PRO A 124 -18.17 -18.73 -3.20
C PRO A 124 -19.25 -17.67 -3.01
N GLY A 125 -19.58 -16.91 -4.06
CA GLY A 125 -20.64 -15.90 -4.03
C GLY A 125 -22.04 -16.43 -4.34
N ALA A 126 -22.27 -17.74 -4.38
CA ALA A 126 -23.59 -18.33 -4.61
C ALA A 126 -24.50 -18.19 -3.38
N ASP A 127 -23.94 -18.44 -2.20
CA ASP A 127 -24.67 -18.41 -0.93
C ASP A 127 -24.47 -17.11 -0.15
N SER A 128 -23.89 -16.09 -0.79
CA SER A 128 -23.70 -14.78 -0.17
C SER A 128 -24.99 -13.98 -0.28
N GLU A 129 -25.46 -13.46 0.85
CA GLU A 129 -26.61 -12.56 0.90
C GLU A 129 -26.34 -11.30 0.05
N PRO A 130 -27.32 -10.82 -0.73
CA PRO A 130 -27.22 -9.54 -1.43
C PRO A 130 -26.95 -8.40 -0.46
N LEU A 131 -26.03 -7.51 -0.83
CA LEU A 131 -25.75 -6.32 -0.04
C LEU A 131 -26.84 -5.26 -0.25
N ASP A 132 -27.23 -4.62 0.85
CA ASP A 132 -28.17 -3.50 0.86
C ASP A 132 -27.37 -2.19 0.81
N PHE A 133 -27.26 -1.62 -0.39
CA PHE A 133 -26.47 -0.42 -0.63
C PHE A 133 -27.10 0.83 -0.01
N ASP A 134 -28.42 0.92 0.03
CA ASP A 134 -29.15 2.07 0.59
C ASP A 134 -28.90 2.14 2.10
N LYS A 135 -29.00 1.00 2.79
CA LYS A 135 -28.70 0.89 4.22
C LYS A 135 -27.24 1.20 4.55
N ILE A 136 -26.31 0.82 3.68
CA ILE A 136 -24.88 1.15 3.85
C ILE A 136 -24.67 2.65 3.67
N GLU A 137 -25.30 3.27 2.67
CA GLU A 137 -25.25 4.72 2.45
C GLU A 137 -25.78 5.48 3.66
N GLU A 138 -26.97 5.12 4.17
CA GLU A 138 -27.57 5.70 5.37
C GLU A 138 -26.65 5.58 6.59
N LYS A 139 -26.01 4.41 6.77
CA LYS A 139 -25.06 4.18 7.86
C LYS A 139 -23.86 5.14 7.76
N LEU A 140 -23.26 5.27 6.57
CA LEU A 140 -22.09 6.13 6.36
C LEU A 140 -22.44 7.59 6.56
N LYS A 141 -23.57 8.03 5.99
CA LYS A 141 -24.12 9.37 6.14
C LYS A 141 -24.38 9.73 7.60
N LYS A 142 -24.98 8.81 8.37
CA LYS A 142 -25.18 8.99 9.80
C LYS A 142 -23.86 9.09 10.58
N LYS A 143 -22.81 8.38 10.16
CA LYS A 143 -21.52 8.36 10.84
C LYS A 143 -20.67 9.59 10.53
N PHE A 144 -20.61 10.01 9.27
CA PHE A 144 -19.67 11.03 8.81
C PHE A 144 -20.33 12.34 8.35
N GLY A 145 -21.63 12.34 8.10
CA GLY A 145 -22.39 13.49 7.60
C GLY A 145 -22.80 13.35 6.12
N ASP A 146 -23.99 13.84 5.80
CA ASP A 146 -24.61 13.72 4.47
C ASP A 146 -23.79 14.39 3.36
N ASP A 147 -23.18 15.53 3.66
CA ASP A 147 -22.41 16.34 2.70
C ASP A 147 -21.02 15.75 2.40
N ILE A 148 -20.54 14.79 3.20
CA ILE A 148 -19.22 14.19 3.07
C ILE A 148 -19.27 12.94 2.20
N ILE A 149 -20.32 12.14 2.34
CA ILE A 149 -20.41 10.83 1.70
C ILE A 149 -20.89 10.97 0.25
N ARG A 150 -20.05 10.54 -0.69
CA ARG A 150 -20.38 10.46 -2.12
C ARG A 150 -20.92 9.07 -2.44
N LYS A 151 -21.68 8.96 -3.53
CA LYS A 151 -22.22 7.67 -4.00
C LYS A 151 -21.12 6.62 -4.24
N CYS A 152 -19.95 7.02 -4.72
CA CYS A 152 -18.82 6.10 -4.92
C CYS A 152 -18.24 5.58 -3.60
N ASP A 153 -18.40 6.29 -2.49
CA ASP A 153 -17.87 5.89 -1.19
C ASP A 153 -18.63 4.67 -0.64
N VAL A 154 -19.90 4.48 -1.00
CA VAL A 154 -20.66 3.25 -0.68
C VAL A 154 -19.95 2.01 -1.27
N MET A 155 -19.51 2.08 -2.52
CA MET A 155 -18.77 0.99 -3.16
C MET A 155 -17.38 0.81 -2.55
N SER A 156 -16.68 1.92 -2.25
CA SER A 156 -15.40 1.87 -1.54
C SER A 156 -15.55 1.19 -0.18
N TYR A 157 -16.65 1.44 0.55
CA TYR A 157 -16.93 0.83 1.84
C TYR A 157 -17.18 -0.66 1.71
N VAL A 158 -17.96 -1.08 0.71
CA VAL A 158 -18.23 -2.50 0.45
C VAL A 158 -16.94 -3.27 0.17
N MET A 159 -16.00 -2.65 -0.55
CA MET A 159 -14.72 -3.28 -0.89
C MET A 159 -13.74 -3.26 0.29
N PHE A 160 -13.61 -2.12 0.98
CA PHE A 160 -12.63 -1.91 2.05
C PHE A 160 -13.19 -1.05 3.19
N PRO A 161 -14.06 -1.62 4.07
CA PRO A 161 -14.81 -0.83 5.05
C PRO A 161 -13.93 0.02 5.96
N LYS A 162 -12.94 -0.62 6.59
CA LYS A 162 -12.02 0.03 7.53
C LYS A 162 -11.13 1.06 6.83
N VAL A 163 -10.63 0.75 5.64
CA VAL A 163 -9.76 1.64 4.87
C VAL A 163 -10.50 2.91 4.48
N LEU A 164 -11.76 2.81 4.07
CA LEU A 164 -12.56 4.00 3.78
C LEU A 164 -12.81 4.84 5.04
N GLU A 165 -13.16 4.21 6.16
CA GLU A 165 -13.39 4.94 7.42
C GLU A 165 -12.13 5.72 7.83
N GLU A 166 -10.98 5.06 7.85
CA GLU A 166 -9.69 5.71 8.14
C GLU A 166 -9.33 6.81 7.13
N TYR A 167 -9.67 6.63 5.85
CA TYR A 167 -9.45 7.64 4.82
C TYR A 167 -10.33 8.88 5.03
N ILE A 168 -11.60 8.71 5.41
CA ILE A 168 -12.51 9.82 5.69
C ILE A 168 -12.04 10.57 6.93
N ASP A 169 -11.71 9.86 8.02
CA ASP A 169 -11.18 10.45 9.25
C ASP A 169 -9.90 11.25 8.96
N PHE A 170 -8.99 10.67 8.18
CA PHE A 170 -7.76 11.34 7.75
C PHE A 170 -8.06 12.61 6.94
N LYS A 171 -9.02 12.58 6.01
CA LYS A 171 -9.41 13.77 5.24
C LYS A 171 -10.11 14.83 6.09
N GLN A 172 -10.89 14.45 7.08
CA GLN A 172 -11.49 15.40 8.03
C GLN A 172 -10.42 16.07 8.89
N GLN A 173 -9.40 15.32 9.31
CA GLN A 173 -8.31 15.85 10.13
C GLN A 173 -7.33 16.73 9.34
N TYR A 174 -6.94 16.32 8.13
CA TYR A 174 -5.83 16.94 7.38
C TYR A 174 -6.28 17.70 6.12
N GLY A 175 -7.54 17.59 5.73
CA GLY A 175 -8.07 18.25 4.53
C GLY A 175 -7.64 17.59 3.21
N PRO A 176 -7.70 18.34 2.09
CA PRO A 176 -7.46 17.82 0.74
C PRO A 176 -5.95 17.75 0.42
N VAL A 177 -5.24 16.84 1.08
CA VAL A 177 -3.78 16.68 0.89
C VAL A 177 -3.39 16.20 -0.51
N ASP A 178 -4.34 15.72 -1.32
CA ASP A 178 -4.12 15.34 -2.72
C ASP A 178 -3.76 16.51 -3.63
N LEU A 179 -3.93 17.75 -3.15
CA LEU A 179 -3.54 18.97 -3.85
C LEU A 179 -2.09 19.39 -3.60
N TYR A 180 -1.40 18.71 -2.67
CA TYR A 180 -0.02 19.05 -2.33
C TYR A 180 0.95 18.49 -3.37
N PRO A 181 2.01 19.23 -3.73
CA PRO A 181 3.12 18.67 -4.50
C PRO A 181 3.69 17.44 -3.80
N THR A 182 3.93 16.35 -4.54
CA THR A 182 4.38 15.04 -4.02
C THR A 182 5.53 15.13 -3.02
N ARG A 183 6.52 16.00 -3.26
CA ARG A 183 7.63 16.19 -2.33
C ARG A 183 7.16 16.74 -0.98
N ILE A 184 6.34 17.79 -1.00
CA ILE A 184 5.79 18.38 0.23
C ILE A 184 4.93 17.35 0.96
N PHE A 185 4.11 16.60 0.23
CA PHE A 185 3.29 15.54 0.81
C PHE A 185 4.13 14.49 1.56
N PHE A 186 5.24 14.03 1.00
CA PHE A 186 6.06 12.98 1.63
C PHE A 186 7.03 13.47 2.71
N VAL A 187 7.65 14.64 2.54
CA VAL A 187 8.75 15.10 3.43
C VAL A 187 8.48 16.41 4.13
N GLY A 188 7.36 17.07 3.83
CA GLY A 188 7.06 18.41 4.31
C GLY A 188 7.90 19.52 3.65
N PRO A 189 7.56 20.78 3.90
CA PRO A 189 8.36 21.94 3.49
C PRO A 189 9.62 22.09 4.35
N LYS A 190 10.66 22.68 3.77
CA LYS A 190 11.86 23.11 4.51
C LYS A 190 11.62 24.46 5.20
N LEU A 191 12.50 24.80 6.15
CA LEU A 191 12.52 26.13 6.75
C LEU A 191 12.73 27.20 5.66
N ASN A 192 11.89 28.24 5.70
CA ASN A 192 11.81 29.34 4.72
C ASN A 192 11.46 28.90 3.29
N GLU A 193 10.99 27.67 3.10
CA GLU A 193 10.49 27.22 1.81
C GLU A 193 9.04 27.69 1.61
N ALA A 194 8.81 28.43 0.53
CA ALA A 194 7.48 28.82 0.10
C ALA A 194 6.83 27.70 -0.72
N MET A 195 5.53 27.50 -0.51
CA MET A 195 4.71 26.59 -1.28
C MET A 195 3.37 27.22 -1.60
N ASP A 196 2.92 26.97 -2.84
CA ASP A 196 1.64 27.42 -3.35
C ASP A 196 0.73 26.21 -3.50
N ILE A 197 -0.45 26.26 -2.86
CA ILE A 197 -1.42 25.17 -2.87
C ILE A 197 -2.74 25.73 -3.42
N GLU A 198 -3.10 25.31 -4.62
CA GLU A 198 -4.41 25.63 -5.21
C GLU A 198 -5.47 24.71 -4.60
N ILE A 199 -6.27 25.25 -3.68
CA ILE A 199 -7.30 24.49 -2.94
C ILE A 199 -8.60 24.35 -3.74
N GLU A 200 -8.90 25.34 -4.57
CA GLU A 200 -10.01 25.39 -5.52
C GLU A 200 -9.55 26.24 -6.71
N HIS A 201 -10.24 26.14 -7.84
CA HIS A 201 -9.87 26.92 -9.03
C HIS A 201 -9.78 28.42 -8.73
N GLY A 202 -8.60 28.99 -8.89
CA GLY A 202 -8.33 30.41 -8.61
C GLY A 202 -8.19 30.79 -7.14
N LYS A 203 -8.24 29.82 -6.21
CA LYS A 203 -7.94 30.02 -4.78
C LYS A 203 -6.62 29.34 -4.42
N VAL A 204 -5.58 30.15 -4.25
CA VAL A 204 -4.23 29.68 -3.91
C VAL A 204 -3.88 30.10 -2.48
N LEU A 205 -3.35 29.17 -1.70
CA LEU A 205 -2.73 29.43 -0.40
C LEU A 205 -1.21 29.53 -0.61
N HIS A 206 -0.66 30.69 -0.28
CA HIS A 206 0.78 30.93 -0.21
C HIS A 206 1.24 30.65 1.22
N ILE A 207 2.00 29.58 1.43
CA ILE A 207 2.42 29.11 2.75
C ILE A 207 3.95 29.09 2.82
N VAL A 208 4.51 29.65 3.89
CA VAL A 208 5.95 29.61 4.19
C VAL A 208 6.15 29.13 5.62
N VAL A 209 7.02 28.14 5.83
CA VAL A 209 7.41 27.73 7.21
C VAL A 209 8.52 28.63 7.70
N LEU A 210 8.28 29.37 8.78
CA LEU A 210 9.20 30.37 9.30
C LEU A 210 10.12 29.82 10.40
N ALA A 211 9.57 28.99 11.28
CA ALA A 211 10.29 28.43 12.42
C ALA A 211 9.63 27.15 12.93
N ILE A 212 10.42 26.27 13.52
CA ILE A 212 9.96 25.12 14.30
C ILE A 212 10.62 25.27 15.67
N SER A 213 9.80 25.29 16.73
CA SER A 213 10.31 25.43 18.10
C SER A 213 11.11 24.21 18.53
N ASP A 214 11.85 24.37 19.64
CA ASP A 214 12.36 23.23 20.39
C ASP A 214 11.22 22.37 20.96
N LEU A 215 11.55 21.13 21.33
CA LEU A 215 10.60 20.20 21.92
C LEU A 215 10.19 20.72 23.31
N LEU A 216 8.89 20.92 23.50
CA LEU A 216 8.32 21.21 24.80
C LEU A 216 8.34 19.92 25.63
N VAL A 217 9.29 19.83 26.58
CA VAL A 217 9.54 18.59 27.35
C VAL A 217 8.31 18.11 28.12
N GLU A 218 7.44 19.04 28.53
CA GLU A 218 6.23 18.73 29.31
C GLU A 218 5.14 18.03 28.48
N THR A 219 4.94 18.44 27.22
CA THR A 219 3.88 17.91 26.35
C THR A 219 4.40 16.95 25.27
N GLY A 220 5.69 17.02 24.94
CA GLY A 220 6.28 16.34 23.80
C GLY A 220 5.94 16.99 22.46
N GLU A 221 5.45 18.23 22.45
CA GLU A 221 5.02 18.94 21.24
C GLU A 221 6.07 19.94 20.73
N ARG A 222 5.91 20.36 19.47
CA ARG A 222 6.64 21.48 18.87
C ARG A 222 5.65 22.44 18.24
N GLU A 223 5.87 23.73 18.42
CA GLU A 223 5.13 24.77 17.75
C GLU A 223 5.78 25.06 16.39
N VAL A 224 4.96 25.22 15.35
CA VAL A 224 5.44 25.47 13.99
C VAL A 224 4.85 26.78 13.49
N PHE A 225 5.72 27.75 13.21
CA PHE A 225 5.32 29.07 12.77
C PHE A 225 5.23 29.10 11.25
N PHE A 226 4.08 29.50 10.74
CA PHE A 226 3.82 29.66 9.31
C PHE A 226 3.47 31.11 8.98
N GLN A 227 3.77 31.51 7.76
CA GLN A 227 3.12 32.63 7.10
C GLN A 227 2.14 32.08 6.06
N VAL A 228 0.85 32.42 6.18
CA VAL A 228 -0.21 32.01 5.26
C VAL A 228 -0.84 33.26 4.66
N ASN A 229 -0.70 33.46 3.35
CA ASN A 229 -1.18 34.65 2.63
C ASN A 229 -0.76 35.96 3.31
N GLY A 230 0.50 36.02 3.75
CA GLY A 230 1.09 37.17 4.44
C GLY A 230 0.82 37.23 5.95
N GLN A 231 -0.10 36.41 6.49
CA GLN A 231 -0.46 36.42 7.90
C GLN A 231 0.28 35.34 8.71
N LEU A 232 0.77 35.69 9.90
CA LEU A 232 1.42 34.75 10.81
C LEU A 232 0.40 33.79 11.46
N ARG A 233 0.79 32.52 11.60
CA ARG A 233 0.07 31.44 12.26
C ARG A 233 1.06 30.56 13.03
N SER A 234 0.62 29.93 14.12
CA SER A 234 1.34 28.87 14.83
C SER A 234 0.42 27.74 15.25
#